data_AF-A0A392SI20-F1
#
_entry.id   AF-A0A392SI20-F1
#
_cell.length_a   1.000
_cell.length_b   1.000
_cell.length_c   1.000
_cell.angle_alpha   90.00
_cell.angle_beta   90.00
_cell.angle_gamma   90.00
#
_symmetry.space_group_name_H-M   'P 1'
#
loop_
_entity.id
_entity.type
_entity.pdbx_description
1 polymer ?
#
loop_
_entity_poly.entity_id
_entity_poly.type
_entity_poly.pdbx_seq_one_letter_code
_entity_poly.pdbx_strand_id
1 'polypeptide(L)' 'MESQRISPDVFTYSALINGLCKESRLDEANGLFDEMCGIGLVPNGVTFTTLIDGQCKDGKLDLALRNFQMMKDQG' A
#
# COMPACT_ATOMS: atom_id res chain seq x y z
N MET A 1 5.82 -18.86 -25.10
CA MET A 1 4.79 -18.02 -24.46
C MET A 1 5.46 -16.71 -24.15
N GLU A 2 5.20 -15.68 -24.95
CA GLU A 2 5.72 -14.34 -24.67
C GLU A 2 4.95 -13.81 -23.46
N SER A 3 5.64 -13.68 -22.32
CA SER A 3 5.13 -12.94 -21.18
C SER A 3 4.99 -11.48 -21.61
N GLN A 4 3.77 -11.07 -21.97
CA GLN A 4 3.46 -9.65 -22.08
C GLN A 4 3.85 -9.01 -20.74
N ARG A 5 4.84 -8.11 -20.77
CA ARG A 5 5.21 -7.28 -19.62
C ARG A 5 4.07 -6.30 -19.35
N ILE A 6 2.98 -6.80 -18.77
CA ILE A 6 1.95 -5.96 -18.18
C ILE A 6 2.59 -5.39 -16.92
N SER A 7 2.87 -4.09 -16.94
CA SER A 7 3.36 -3.40 -15.75
C SER A 7 2.18 -3.20 -14.81
N PRO A 8 2.26 -3.63 -13.54
CA PRO A 8 1.20 -3.40 -12.57
C PRO A 8 0.92 -1.90 -12.44
N ASP A 9 -0.35 -1.54 -12.42
CA ASP A 9 -0.80 -0.16 -12.24
C ASP A 9 -1.26 0.09 -10.79
N VAL A 10 -1.67 1.34 -10.51
CA VAL A 10 -2.18 1.75 -9.20
C VAL A 10 -3.28 0.81 -8.70
N PHE A 11 -4.21 0.41 -9.59
CA PHE A 11 -5.31 -0.48 -9.23
C PHE A 11 -4.82 -1.86 -8.80
N THR A 12 -3.84 -2.40 -9.53
CA THR A 12 -3.25 -3.71 -9.23
C THR A 12 -2.59 -3.70 -7.85
N TYR A 13 -1.75 -2.71 -7.55
CA TYR A 13 -1.13 -2.57 -6.23
C TYR A 13 -2.17 -2.36 -5.12
N SER A 14 -3.13 -1.45 -5.31
CA SER A 14 -4.20 -1.20 -4.34
C SER A 14 -4.98 -2.48 -3.99
N ALA A 15 -5.30 -3.31 -5.00
CA ALA A 15 -6.03 -4.55 -4.79
C ALA A 15 -5.22 -5.57 -3.98
N LEU A 16 -3.93 -5.75 -4.32
CA LEU A 16 -3.02 -6.68 -3.63
C LEU A 16 -2.77 -6.24 -2.17
N ILE A 17 -2.45 -4.96 -1.96
CA ILE A 17 -2.23 -4.38 -0.63
C ILE A 17 -3.49 -4.58 0.24
N ASN A 18 -4.67 -4.29 -0.30
CA ASN A 18 -5.92 -4.48 0.43
C ASN A 18 -6.19 -5.94 0.79
N GLY A 19 -5.91 -6.89 -0.12
CA GLY A 19 -6.00 -8.31 0.17
C GLY A 19 -5.07 -8.74 1.30
N LEU A 20 -3.79 -8.34 1.23
CA LEU A 20 -2.78 -8.64 2.25
C LEU A 20 -3.12 -8.03 3.61
N CYS A 21 -3.59 -6.79 3.66
CA CYS A 21 -4.04 -6.17 4.91
C CYS A 21 -5.20 -6.95 5.55
N LYS A 22 -6.15 -7.45 4.76
CA LYS A 22 -7.27 -8.28 5.27
C LYS A 22 -6.80 -9.63 5.81
N GLU A 23 -5.73 -10.18 5.25
CA GLU A 23 -5.06 -11.39 5.74
C GLU A 23 -4.09 -11.12 6.90
N SER A 24 -4.02 -9.89 7.41
CA SER A 24 -3.03 -9.46 8.43
C SER A 24 -1.57 -9.63 8.01
N ARG A 25 -1.30 -9.73 6.70
CA ARG A 25 0.04 -9.87 6.10
C ARG A 25 0.64 -8.49 5.83
N LEU A 26 0.75 -7.68 6.88
CA LEU A 26 1.09 -6.26 6.76
C LEU A 26 2.50 -6.01 6.24
N ASP A 27 3.45 -6.89 6.53
CA ASP A 27 4.83 -6.71 6.08
C ASP A 27 4.94 -6.84 4.55
N GLU A 28 4.20 -7.78 3.96
CA GLU A 28 4.08 -7.90 2.50
C GLU A 28 3.31 -6.74 1.89
N ALA A 29 2.24 -6.27 2.55
CA ALA A 29 1.47 -5.11 2.13
C ALA A 29 2.33 -3.83 2.10
N ASN A 30 3.17 -3.63 3.11
CA ASN A 30 4.12 -2.52 3.18
C ASN A 30 5.19 -2.64 2.08
N GLY A 31 5.70 -3.84 1.81
CA GLY A 31 6.66 -4.07 0.74
C GLY A 31 6.11 -3.67 -0.64
N LEU A 32 4.86 -4.06 -0.95
CA LEU A 32 4.19 -3.64 -2.18
C LEU A 32 3.92 -2.13 -2.24
N PHE A 33 3.61 -1.51 -1.10
CA PHE A 33 3.43 -0.07 -1.03
C PHE A 33 4.73 0.69 -1.30
N ASP A 34 5.84 0.25 -0.71
CA ASP A 34 7.16 0.83 -0.94
C ASP A 34 7.60 0.64 -2.40
N GLU A 35 7.35 -0.53 -2.99
CA GLU A 35 7.60 -0.80 -4.41
C GLU A 35 6.80 0.15 -5.31
N MET A 36 5.48 0.26 -5.07
CA MET A 36 4.57 1.15 -5.79
C MET A 36 5.10 2.60 -5.77
N CYS A 37 5.51 3.10 -4.60
CA CYS A 37 6.08 4.43 -4.48
C CYS A 37 7.45 4.56 -5.18
N GLY A 38 8.28 3.53 -5.09
CA GLY A 38 9.61 3.48 -5.71
C GLY A 38 9.59 3.53 -7.24
N ILE A 39 8.53 3.01 -7.86
CA ILE A 39 8.31 3.12 -9.32
C ILE A 39 7.53 4.39 -9.72
N GLY A 40 7.27 5.29 -8.77
CA GLY A 40 6.60 6.58 -9.02
C GLY A 40 5.09 6.50 -9.16
N LEU A 41 4.45 5.38 -8.80
CA LEU A 41 3.00 5.31 -8.74
C LEU A 41 2.50 5.98 -7.46
N VAL A 42 1.47 6.82 -7.60
CA VAL A 42 0.88 7.54 -6.47
C VAL A 42 -0.22 6.69 -5.83
N PRO A 43 -0.10 6.32 -4.55
CA PRO A 43 -1.15 5.59 -3.84
C PRO A 43 -2.42 6.44 -3.74
N ASN A 44 -3.58 5.80 -3.91
CA ASN A 44 -4.85 6.47 -3.70
C ASN A 44 -5.25 6.45 -2.20
N GLY A 45 -6.27 7.22 -1.85
CA GLY A 45 -6.77 7.27 -0.47
C GLY A 45 -7.15 5.89 0.09
N VAL A 46 -7.68 4.98 -0.74
CA VAL A 46 -8.05 3.62 -0.30
C VAL A 46 -6.83 2.83 0.14
N THR A 47 -5.71 2.92 -0.59
CA THR A 47 -4.44 2.27 -0.23
C THR A 47 -3.96 2.78 1.13
N PHE A 48 -3.92 4.09 1.33
CA PHE A 48 -3.50 4.69 2.61
C PHE A 48 -4.41 4.27 3.77
N THR A 49 -5.73 4.42 3.62
CA THR A 49 -6.68 4.09 4.69
C THR A 49 -6.59 2.62 5.09
N THR A 50 -6.36 1.73 4.13
CA THR A 50 -6.27 0.29 4.38
C THR A 50 -4.98 -0.08 5.13
N LEU A 51 -3.85 0.54 4.77
CA LEU A 51 -2.58 0.33 5.48
C LEU A 51 -2.63 0.91 6.90
N ILE A 52 -3.14 2.13 7.04
CA ILE A 52 -3.26 2.80 8.35
C ILE A 52 -4.15 2.00 9.29
N ASP A 53 -5.32 1.53 8.83
CA ASP A 53 -6.22 0.70 9.64
C ASP A 53 -5.56 -0.62 10.07
N GLY A 54 -4.91 -1.31 9.13
CA GLY A 54 -4.19 -2.54 9.43
C GLY A 54 -3.04 -2.34 10.43
N GLN A 55 -2.21 -1.33 10.21
CA GLN A 55 -1.09 -0.99 11.09
C GLN A 55 -1.55 -0.56 12.49
N CYS A 56 -2.65 0.20 12.61
CA CYS A 56 -3.24 0.55 13.90
C CYS A 56 -3.72 -0.70 14.67
N LYS A 57 -4.34 -1.66 13.99
CA LYS A 57 -4.80 -2.92 14.61
C LYS A 57 -3.64 -3.81 15.06
N ASP A 58 -2.53 -3.79 14.35
CA ASP A 58 -1.30 -4.54 14.67
C ASP A 58 -0.38 -3.79 15.68
N GLY A 59 -0.79 -2.61 16.14
CA GLY A 59 0.00 -1.77 17.07
C GLY A 59 1.20 -1.07 16.44
N LYS A 60 1.37 -1.14 15.11
CA LYS A 60 2.43 -0.49 14.32
C LYS A 60 2.13 1.00 14.09
N LEU A 61 1.93 1.75 15.16
CA LEU A 61 1.47 3.15 15.11
C LEU A 61 2.44 4.11 14.40
N ASP A 62 3.76 3.87 14.50
CA ASP A 62 4.76 4.70 13.82
C ASP A 62 4.60 4.65 12.29
N LEU A 63 4.34 3.46 11.75
CA LEU A 63 4.09 3.27 10.32
C LEU A 63 2.75 3.89 9.91
N ALA A 64 1.72 3.73 10.74
CA ALA A 64 0.40 4.33 10.51
C ALA A 64 0.48 5.86 10.44
N LEU A 65 1.22 6.48 11.37
CA LEU A 65 1.43 7.93 11.40
C LEU A 65 2.24 8.42 10.19
N ARG A 66 3.29 7.68 9.81
CA ARG A 66 4.08 7.99 8.61
C ARG A 66 3.19 7.99 7.36
N ASN A 67 2.38 6.95 7.19
CA ASN A 67 1.46 6.82 6.05
C ASN A 67 0.37 7.89 6.08
N PHE A 68 -0.14 8.24 7.26
CA PHE A 68 -1.10 9.33 7.40
C PHE A 68 -0.51 10.70 7.01
N GLN A 69 0.75 10.97 7.38
CA GLN A 69 1.41 12.20 6.99
C GLN A 69 1.63 12.26 5.47
N MET A 70 2.09 11.16 4.85
CA MET A 70 2.20 11.09 3.38
C MET A 70 0.87 11.33 2.68
N MET A 71 -0.23 10.77 3.19
CA MET A 71 -1.57 10.99 2.65
C MET A 71 -1.95 12.48 2.69
N LYS A 72 -1.58 13.20 3.75
CA LYS A 72 -1.83 14.65 3.87
C LYS A 72 -0.97 15.48 2.94
N ASP A 73 0.27 15.07 2.69
CA ASP A 73 1.19 15.81 1.81
C ASP A 73 0.81 15.62 0.32
N GLN A 74 0.03 14.59 -0.01
CA GLN A 74 -0.47 14.30 -1.36
C GLN A 74 -1.87 14.89 -1.66
N GLY A 75 -2.52 15.52 -0.67
CA GLY A 75 -3.83 16.18 -0.81
C GLY A 75 -3.75 17.69 -0.81
#